data_AF-A0A974PBW2-F1
#
_entry.id   AF-A0A974PBW2-F1
#
_cell.length_a   1.000
_cell.length_b   1.000
_cell.length_c   1.000
_cell.angle_alpha   90.00
_cell.angle_beta   90.00
_cell.angle_gamma   90.00
#
_symmetry.space_group_name_H-M   'P 1'
#
loop_
_entity.id
_entity.type
_entity.pdbx_description
1 polymer ?
#
loop_
_entity_poly.entity_id
_entity_poly.type
_entity_poly.pdbx_seq_one_letter_code
_entity_poly.pdbx_strand_id
1 'polypeptide(L)'
;MLEVYAKNAGVSLQSELFITIADIKSGNQETALLRFETRIGSTMLSDIVRGLLAVLRGDQGVVYFEMLAHDFKLIEIQRLKLTAMKRPGKVRKYSFSMLGCFMLMYIVILGMEIMRAMGKLF
;
A
#
# COMPACT_ATOMS: atom_id res chain seq x y z
N MET A 1 -24.09 13.72 -10.87
CA MET A 1 -23.25 12.59 -10.42
C MET A 1 -22.09 13.07 -9.53
N LEU A 2 -21.24 14.02 -9.98
CA LEU A 2 -20.15 14.60 -9.16
C LEU A 2 -20.63 15.28 -7.85
N GLU A 3 -21.78 15.94 -7.85
CA GLU A 3 -22.36 16.55 -6.64
C GLU A 3 -22.73 15.51 -5.56
N VAL A 4 -23.10 14.30 -5.97
CA VAL A 4 -23.40 13.20 -5.04
C VAL A 4 -22.11 12.67 -4.41
N TYR A 5 -21.03 12.57 -5.20
CA TYR A 5 -19.71 12.25 -4.68
C TYR A 5 -19.16 13.33 -3.74
N ALA A 6 -19.33 14.61 -4.07
CA ALA A 6 -18.94 15.71 -3.19
C ALA A 6 -19.67 15.64 -1.85
N LYS A 7 -20.98 15.32 -1.84
CA LYS A 7 -21.77 15.16 -0.61
C LYS A 7 -21.27 14.02 0.30
N ASN A 8 -20.68 12.98 -0.29
CA ASN A 8 -20.19 11.81 0.43
C ASN A 8 -18.67 11.83 0.69
N ALA A 9 -17.96 12.84 0.18
CA ALA A 9 -16.53 13.03 0.43
C ALA A 9 -16.27 13.57 1.84
N GLY A 10 -15.08 13.31 2.38
CA GLY A 10 -14.66 13.90 3.66
C GLY A 10 -14.66 15.43 3.60
N VAL A 11 -14.86 16.10 4.75
CA VAL A 11 -15.12 17.55 4.86
C VAL A 11 -14.15 18.42 4.04
N SER A 12 -12.86 18.09 4.05
CA SER A 12 -11.84 18.81 3.26
C SER A 12 -11.99 18.60 1.75
N LEU A 13 -12.14 17.35 1.30
CA LEU A 13 -12.29 17.02 -0.12
C LEU A 13 -13.64 17.48 -0.69
N GLN A 14 -14.69 17.47 0.14
CA GLN A 14 -16.02 17.95 -0.22
C GLN A 14 -16.00 19.42 -0.64
N SER A 15 -15.40 20.29 0.18
CA SER A 15 -15.28 21.72 -0.12
C SER A 15 -14.53 21.95 -1.43
N GLU A 16 -13.42 21.23 -1.63
CA GLU A 16 -12.61 21.31 -2.84
C GLU A 16 -13.36 20.83 -4.10
N LEU A 17 -14.13 19.75 -3.98
CA LEU A 17 -14.97 19.26 -5.07
C LEU A 17 -16.10 20.24 -5.39
N PHE A 18 -16.73 20.87 -4.40
CA PHE A 18 -17.76 21.88 -4.65
C PHE A 18 -17.22 23.10 -5.40
N ILE A 19 -16.05 23.62 -4.99
CA ILE A 19 -15.37 24.72 -5.71
C ILE A 19 -15.06 24.30 -7.14
N THR A 20 -14.52 23.09 -7.33
CA THR A 20 -14.20 22.56 -8.66
C THR A 20 -15.44 22.40 -9.54
N ILE A 21 -16.55 21.90 -9.01
CA ILE A 21 -17.82 21.78 -9.73
C ILE A 21 -18.36 23.16 -10.11
N ALA A 22 -18.26 24.16 -9.24
CA ALA A 22 -18.63 25.53 -9.54
C ALA A 22 -17.76 26.14 -10.64
N ASP A 23 -16.44 25.93 -10.60
CA ASP A 23 -15.50 26.37 -11.64
C ASP A 23 -15.81 25.70 -13.00
N ILE A 24 -16.12 24.39 -13.01
CA ILE A 24 -16.51 23.65 -14.22
C ILE A 24 -17.83 24.17 -14.82
N LYS A 25 -18.80 24.55 -13.98
CA LYS A 25 -20.09 25.09 -14.43
C LYS A 25 -20.00 26.53 -14.93
N SER A 26 -19.06 27.32 -14.41
CA SER A 26 -18.94 28.76 -14.70
C SER A 26 -17.92 29.10 -15.77
N GLY A 27 -17.04 28.18 -16.17
CA GLY A 27 -15.99 28.48 -17.14
C GLY A 27 -15.25 27.27 -17.69
N ASN A 28 -13.95 27.46 -17.94
CA ASN A 28 -13.09 26.48 -18.61
C ASN A 28 -12.79 25.27 -17.71
N GLN A 29 -13.25 24.09 -18.15
CA GLN A 29 -13.10 22.82 -17.45
C GLN A 29 -11.62 22.44 -17.24
N GLU A 30 -10.74 22.76 -18.18
CA GLU A 30 -9.30 22.51 -18.05
C GLU A 30 -8.70 23.30 -16.88
N THR A 31 -9.06 24.59 -16.78
CA THR A 31 -8.57 25.47 -15.71
C THR A 31 -9.13 25.03 -14.35
N ALA A 32 -10.38 24.56 -14.31
CA ALA A 32 -10.98 24.04 -13.09
C ALA A 32 -10.23 22.80 -12.57
N LEU A 33 -9.86 21.88 -13.47
CA LEU A 33 -9.09 20.68 -13.15
C LEU A 33 -7.66 21.00 -12.67
N LEU A 34 -6.95 21.92 -13.32
CA LEU A 34 -5.61 22.34 -12.90
C LEU A 34 -5.61 23.05 -11.54
N ARG A 35 -6.64 23.85 -11.25
CA ARG A 35 -6.82 24.45 -9.93
C ARG A 35 -7.11 23.40 -8.87
N PHE A 36 -7.94 22.41 -9.20
CA PHE A 36 -8.22 21.29 -8.32
C PHE A 36 -6.96 20.48 -7.98
N GLU A 37 -6.11 20.19 -8.98
CA GLU A 37 -4.80 19.55 -8.77
C GLU A 37 -3.94 20.36 -7.79
N THR A 38 -3.79 21.66 -8.05
CA THR A 38 -2.96 22.55 -7.21
C THR A 38 -3.48 22.63 -5.76
N ARG A 39 -4.79 22.60 -5.55
CA ARG A 39 -5.40 22.70 -4.21
C ARG A 39 -5.21 21.43 -3.38
N ILE A 40 -5.26 20.26 -4.01
CA ILE A 40 -5.09 18.98 -3.29
C ILE A 40 -3.61 18.60 -3.14
N GLY A 41 -2.76 18.90 -4.14
CA GLY A 41 -1.32 18.64 -4.08
C GLY A 41 -0.94 17.15 -3.98
N SER A 42 -1.81 16.25 -4.42
CA SER A 42 -1.55 14.79 -4.42
C SER A 42 -1.03 14.32 -5.76
N THR A 43 0.11 13.61 -5.75
CA THR A 43 0.70 13.05 -6.98
C THR A 43 -0.22 12.08 -7.70
N MET A 44 -0.95 11.23 -6.97
CA MET A 44 -1.94 10.32 -7.58
C MET A 44 -3.09 11.08 -8.23
N LEU A 45 -3.52 12.20 -7.64
CA LEU A 45 -4.57 13.03 -8.22
C LEU A 45 -4.09 13.79 -9.45
N SER A 46 -2.84 14.29 -9.44
CA SER A 46 -2.21 14.91 -10.60
C SER A 46 -2.26 14.01 -11.83
N ASP A 47 -1.96 12.73 -11.68
CA ASP A 47 -1.99 11.77 -12.79
C ASP A 47 -3.43 11.55 -13.31
N ILE A 48 -4.42 11.48 -12.41
CA ILE A 48 -5.83 11.45 -12.81
C ILE A 48 -6.22 12.72 -13.57
N VAL A 49 -5.86 13.90 -13.07
CA VAL A 49 -6.17 15.19 -13.71
C VAL A 49 -5.55 15.30 -15.09
N ARG A 50 -4.31 14.86 -15.28
CA ARG A 50 -3.64 14.80 -16.59
C ARG A 50 -4.37 13.88 -17.57
N GLY A 51 -4.78 12.69 -17.11
CA GLY A 51 -5.60 11.78 -17.92
C GLY A 51 -6.93 12.40 -18.32
N LEU A 52 -7.60 13.09 -17.39
CA LEU A 52 -8.86 13.78 -17.68
C LEU A 52 -8.68 14.93 -18.67
N LEU A 53 -7.58 15.67 -18.56
CA LEU A 53 -7.22 16.75 -19.47
C LEU A 53 -6.94 16.23 -20.89
N ALA A 54 -6.24 15.10 -21.02
CA ALA A 54 -5.98 14.46 -22.31
C ALA A 54 -7.30 13.99 -22.98
N VAL A 55 -8.21 13.39 -22.20
CA VAL A 55 -9.54 12.99 -22.69
C VAL A 55 -10.38 14.21 -23.10
N LEU A 56 -10.32 15.30 -22.33
CA LEU A 56 -10.98 16.57 -22.67
C LEU A 56 -10.51 17.13 -24.02
N ARG A 57 -9.24 16.89 -24.38
CA ARG A 57 -8.63 17.30 -25.66
C ARG A 57 -8.90 16.31 -26.80
N GLY A 58 -9.64 15.24 -26.54
CA GLY A 58 -10.03 14.23 -27.53
C GLY A 58 -9.10 13.01 -27.63
N ASP A 59 -8.15 12.85 -26.70
CA ASP A 59 -7.29 11.67 -26.66
C ASP A 59 -8.02 10.44 -26.08
N GLN A 60 -7.64 9.25 -26.53
CA GLN A 60 -8.18 8.00 -26.00
C GLN A 60 -7.53 7.67 -24.65
N GLY A 61 -8.18 8.08 -23.56
CA GLY A 61 -7.68 7.83 -22.20
C GLY A 61 -7.80 6.39 -21.69
N VAL A 62 -8.38 5.45 -22.44
CA VAL A 62 -8.69 4.08 -21.94
C VAL A 62 -7.44 3.37 -21.45
N VAL A 63 -6.41 3.29 -22.29
CA VAL A 63 -5.14 2.61 -21.95
C VAL A 63 -4.43 3.34 -20.80
N TYR A 64 -4.48 4.68 -20.79
CA TYR A 64 -3.88 5.49 -19.73
C TYR A 64 -4.52 5.19 -18.37
N PHE A 65 -5.85 5.21 -18.30
CA PHE A 65 -6.58 4.93 -17.06
C PHE A 65 -6.49 3.46 -16.63
N GLU A 66 -6.37 2.52 -17.56
CA GLU A 66 -6.12 1.12 -17.25
C GLU A 66 -4.74 0.93 -16.59
N MET A 67 -3.71 1.58 -17.15
CA MET A 67 -2.36 1.58 -16.56
C MET A 67 -2.37 2.25 -15.19
N LEU A 68 -3.03 3.40 -15.05
CA LEU A 68 -3.13 4.12 -13.78
C LEU A 68 -3.83 3.30 -12.69
N ALA A 69 -4.90 2.57 -13.04
CA ALA A 69 -5.58 1.66 -12.14
C ALA A 69 -4.67 0.49 -11.71
N HIS A 70 -3.85 -0.03 -12.62
CA HIS A 70 -2.86 -1.05 -12.32
C HIS A 70 -1.78 -0.51 -11.35
N ASP A 71 -1.26 0.68 -11.60
CA ASP A 71 -0.23 1.32 -10.78
C ASP A 71 -0.74 1.57 -9.35
N PHE A 72 -1.98 2.03 -9.19
CA PHE A 72 -2.59 2.19 -7.86
C PHE A 72 -2.71 0.88 -7.11
N LYS A 73 -3.08 -0.21 -7.80
CA LYS A 73 -3.11 -1.55 -7.20
C LYS A 73 -1.73 -2.02 -6.77
N LEU A 74 -0.70 -1.75 -7.57
CA LEU A 74 0.69 -2.07 -7.21
C LEU A 74 1.15 -1.29 -5.98
N ILE A 75 0.82 0.00 -5.88
CA ILE A 75 1.13 0.84 -4.72
C ILE A 75 0.44 0.29 -3.45
N GLU A 76 -0.82 -0.11 -3.52
CA GLU A 76 -1.53 -0.71 -2.40
C GLU A 76 -0.89 -2.03 -1.94
N ILE A 77 -0.53 -2.90 -2.90
CA ILE A 77 0.20 -4.15 -2.62
C ILE A 77 1.55 -3.85 -1.97
N GLN A 78 2.28 -2.84 -2.43
CA GLN A 78 3.53 -2.43 -1.80
C GLN A 78 3.31 -1.93 -0.37
N ARG A 79 2.26 -1.15 -0.10
CA ARG A 79 1.91 -0.70 1.25
C ARG A 79 1.55 -1.87 2.17
N LEU A 80 0.82 -2.85 1.65
CA LEU A 80 0.50 -4.09 2.37
C LEU A 80 1.77 -4.89 2.68
N LYS A 81 2.66 -5.07 1.68
CA LYS A 81 3.96 -5.73 1.86
C LYS A 81 4.82 -5.01 2.89
N LEU A 82 4.93 -3.68 2.85
CA LEU A 82 5.65 -2.89 3.84
C LEU A 82 5.07 -3.08 5.25
N THR A 83 3.73 -3.14 5.36
CA THR A 83 3.05 -3.38 6.64
C THR A 83 3.30 -4.79 7.16
N ALA A 84 3.32 -5.80 6.28
CA ALA A 84 3.70 -7.17 6.61
C ALA A 84 5.19 -7.28 7.01
N MET A 85 6.08 -6.59 6.30
CA MET A 85 7.52 -6.51 6.58
C MET A 85 7.85 -5.75 7.87
N LYS A 86 6.91 -5.01 8.47
CA LYS A 86 7.06 -4.43 9.82
C LYS A 86 6.76 -5.44 10.94
N ARG A 87 6.32 -6.66 10.63
CA ARG A 87 6.08 -7.74 11.62
C ARG A 87 7.22 -8.78 11.88
N PRO A 88 8.51 -8.59 11.55
CA PRO A 88 9.52 -9.64 11.69
C PRO A 88 10.01 -9.82 13.13
N GLY A 89 9.81 -8.83 14.01
CA GLY A 89 10.26 -8.91 15.41
C GLY A 89 9.60 -10.03 16.21
N LYS A 90 8.35 -10.42 15.87
CA LYS A 90 7.64 -11.52 16.54
C LYS A 90 8.13 -12.89 16.09
N VAL A 91 8.41 -13.06 14.79
CA VAL A 91 8.83 -14.35 14.21
C VAL A 91 10.21 -14.76 14.75
N ARG A 92 11.14 -13.81 14.87
CA ARG A 92 12.49 -14.07 15.37
C ARG A 92 12.52 -14.69 16.78
N LYS A 93 11.65 -14.25 17.69
CA LYS A 93 11.58 -14.82 19.06
C LYS A 93 11.18 -16.31 19.05
N TYR A 94 10.18 -16.67 18.24
CA TYR A 94 9.73 -18.06 18.11
C TYR A 94 10.77 -18.93 17.41
N SER A 95 11.45 -18.42 16.37
CA SER A 95 12.54 -19.13 15.69
C SER A 95 13.71 -19.44 16.63
N PHE A 96 14.11 -18.49 17.49
CA PHE A 96 15.16 -18.73 18.49
C PHE A 96 14.75 -19.77 19.54
N SER A 97 13.50 -19.73 20.01
CA SER A 97 12.97 -20.72 20.96
C SER A 97 12.96 -22.13 20.36
N MET A 98 12.55 -22.29 19.10
CA MET A 98 12.55 -23.57 18.39
C MET A 98 13.98 -24.11 18.19
N LEU A 99 14.93 -23.25 17.82
CA LEU A 99 16.34 -23.63 17.68
C LEU A 99 16.93 -24.12 19.02
N GLY A 100 16.62 -23.44 20.12
CA GLY A 100 17.03 -23.85 21.45
C GLY A 100 16.48 -25.24 21.84
N CYS A 101 15.23 -25.54 21.48
CA CYS A 101 14.62 -26.85 21.70
C CYS A 101 15.36 -27.97 20.95
N PHE A 102 15.71 -27.74 19.68
CA PHE A 102 16.50 -28.70 18.90
C PHE A 102 17.89 -28.92 19.51
N MET A 103 18.59 -27.85 19.89
CA MET A 103 19.92 -27.96 20.50
C MET A 103 19.89 -28.77 21.81
N LEU A 104 18.89 -28.53 22.66
CA LEU A 104 18.72 -29.28 23.91
C LEU A 104 18.46 -30.78 23.66
N MET A 105 17.63 -31.11 22.67
CA MET A 105 17.38 -32.50 22.30
C MET A 105 18.68 -33.23 21.93
N TYR A 106 19.55 -32.61 21.12
CA TYR A 106 20.84 -33.19 20.76
C TYR A 106 21.78 -33.32 21.95
N ILE A 107 21.88 -32.31 22.82
CA ILE A 107 22.72 -32.35 24.02
C ILE A 107 22.31 -33.50 24.95
N VAL A 108 21.00 -33.70 25.15
CA VAL A 108 20.46 -34.78 26.00
C VAL A 108 20.79 -36.16 25.41
N ILE A 109 20.58 -36.35 24.11
CA ILE A 109 20.90 -37.62 23.43
C ILE A 109 22.40 -37.92 23.51
N LEU A 110 23.24 -36.95 23.15
CA LEU A 110 24.70 -37.12 23.19
C LEU A 110 25.21 -37.37 24.62
N GLY A 111 24.68 -36.66 25.61
CA GLY A 111 25.04 -36.86 27.02
C GLY A 111 24.66 -38.24 27.54
N MET A 112 23.46 -38.73 27.20
CA MET A 112 23.05 -40.10 27.55
C MET A 112 23.92 -41.16 26.88
N GLU A 113 24.27 -40.98 25.60
CA GLU A 113 25.17 -41.90 24.90
C GLU A 113 26.57 -41.89 25.49
N ILE A 114 27.14 -40.73 25.84
CA ILE A 114 28.46 -40.64 26.48
C ILE A 114 28.46 -41.34 27.84
N MET A 115 27.44 -41.14 28.67
CA MET A 115 27.36 -41.84 29.97
C MET A 115 27.21 -43.36 29.81
N ARG A 116 26.40 -43.81 28.83
CA ARG A 116 26.27 -45.24 28.51
C ARG A 116 27.55 -45.84 27.95
N ALA A 117 28.25 -45.12 27.08
CA ALA A 117 29.53 -45.53 26.51
C ALA A 117 30.60 -45.64 27.61
N MET A 118 30.65 -44.67 28.52
CA MET A 118 31.58 -44.69 29.66
C MET A 118 31.26 -45.80 30.65
N GLY A 119 29.98 -46.04 30.96
CA GLY A 119 29.56 -47.15 31.84
C GLY A 119 29.68 -48.55 31.23
N LYS A 120 29.95 -48.66 29.92
CA LYS A 120 30.33 -49.93 29.26
C LYS A 120 31.84 -50.14 29.19
N LEU A 121 32.62 -49.08 29.42
CA LEU A 121 34.08 -49.07 29.28
C LEU A 121 34.80 -49.30 30.62
N PHE A 122 34.11 -49.07 31.74
CA PHE A 122 34.49 -49.45 33.10
C PHE A 122 33.73 -50.71 33.54
#